data_AF-A0A1Y4QM51-F1
#
_entry.id   AF-A0A1Y4QM51-F1
#
_cell.length_a   1.000
_cell.length_b   1.000
_cell.length_c   1.000
_cell.angle_alpha   90.00
_cell.angle_beta   90.00
_cell.angle_gamma   90.00
#
_symmetry.space_group_name_H-M   'P 1'
#
loop_
_entity.id
_entity.type
_entity.pdbx_description
1 polymer ?
#
loop_
_entity_poly.entity_id
_entity_poly.type
_entity_poly.pdbx_seq_one_letter_code
_entity_poly.pdbx_strand_id
1 'polypeptide(L)'
;MKKLKKCIAIIIRSNFIKYVGIFILNTIVIMDTVTIVISIINYITTKNNDYLANITNCSVLISIAFTLCICLIKNIKIIPAIEEEVK
;
A
#
# COMPACT_ATOMS: atom_id res chain seq x y z
N MET A 1 -27.81 -16.79 10.98
CA MET A 1 -27.45 -16.30 9.62
C MET A 1 -27.67 -14.81 9.34
N LYS A 2 -28.86 -14.21 9.55
CA LYS A 2 -29.09 -12.76 9.24
C LYS A 2 -28.20 -11.80 10.04
N LYS A 3 -27.93 -12.08 11.32
CA LYS A 3 -27.00 -11.30 12.17
C LYS A 3 -25.54 -11.42 11.70
N LEU A 4 -25.10 -12.63 11.34
CA LEU A 4 -23.76 -12.90 10.80
C LEU A 4 -23.49 -12.11 9.51
N LYS A 5 -24.45 -12.10 8.57
CA LYS A 5 -24.33 -11.31 7.33
C LYS A 5 -24.22 -9.79 7.59
N LYS A 6 -24.96 -9.26 8.57
CA LYS A 6 -24.84 -7.85 8.99
C LYS A 6 -23.46 -7.57 9.61
N CYS A 7 -22.93 -8.47 10.43
CA CYS A 7 -21.62 -8.33 11.05
C CYS A 7 -20.50 -8.30 10.01
N ILE A 8 -20.52 -9.26 9.06
CA ILE A 8 -19.57 -9.32 7.94
C ILE A 8 -19.64 -8.05 7.08
N ALA A 9 -20.84 -7.56 6.76
CA ALA A 9 -21.01 -6.33 5.99
C ALA A 9 -20.43 -5.09 6.70
N ILE A 10 -20.55 -5.00 8.03
CA ILE A 10 -19.99 -3.90 8.82
C ILE A 10 -18.45 -3.99 8.86
N ILE A 11 -17.89 -5.19 9.01
CA ILE A 11 -16.43 -5.42 9.00
C ILE A 11 -15.84 -5.02 7.65
N ILE A 12 -16.46 -5.46 6.55
CA ILE A 12 -16.03 -5.11 5.20
C ILE A 12 -16.09 -3.59 5.02
N ARG A 13 -17.22 -2.96 5.36
CA ARG A 13 -17.39 -1.50 5.18
C ARG A 13 -16.43 -0.68 6.06
N SER A 14 -16.09 -1.17 7.25
CA SER A 14 -15.18 -0.48 8.18
C SER A 14 -13.70 -0.58 7.77
N ASN A 15 -13.31 -1.59 7.00
CA ASN A 15 -11.93 -1.78 6.55
C ASN A 15 -11.73 -1.52 5.04
N PHE A 16 -12.81 -1.41 4.26
CA PHE A 16 -12.78 -1.20 2.81
C PHE A 16 -11.90 -0.01 2.40
N ILE A 17 -12.03 1.13 3.08
CA ILE A 17 -11.24 2.33 2.80
C ILE A 17 -9.73 2.06 2.97
N LYS A 18 -9.35 1.25 3.97
CA LYS A 18 -7.94 0.89 4.21
C LYS A 18 -7.42 -0.02 3.10
N TYR A 19 -8.22 -1.00 2.67
CA TYR A 19 -7.85 -1.87 1.55
C TYR A 19 -7.71 -1.09 0.23
N VAL A 20 -8.62 -0.17 -0.05
CA VAL A 20 -8.50 0.73 -1.22
C VAL A 20 -7.26 1.60 -1.11
N GLY A 21 -6.95 2.15 0.08
CA GLY A 21 -5.73 2.91 0.32
C GLY A 21 -4.45 2.10 0.06
N ILE A 22 -4.39 0.86 0.57
CA ILE A 22 -3.26 -0.06 0.32
C ILE A 22 -3.12 -0.36 -1.18
N PHE A 23 -4.24 -0.55 -1.89
CA PHE A 23 -4.22 -0.80 -3.33
C PHE A 23 -3.61 0.38 -4.09
N ILE A 24 -4.06 1.61 -3.80
CA ILE A 24 -3.54 2.82 -4.45
C ILE A 24 -2.05 3.01 -4.15
N LEU A 25 -1.64 2.83 -2.89
CA LEU A 25 -0.23 2.93 -2.49
C LEU A 25 0.65 1.92 -3.22
N ASN A 26 0.18 0.67 -3.40
CA ASN A 26 0.91 -0.33 -4.18
C ASN A 26 1.02 0.06 -5.66
N THR A 27 -0.02 0.65 -6.26
CA THR A 27 0.06 1.16 -7.64
C THR A 27 1.12 2.25 -7.77
N ILE A 28 1.21 3.17 -6.80
CA ILE A 28 2.25 4.22 -6.77
C ILE A 28 3.65 3.59 -6.72
N VAL A 29 3.87 2.62 -5.82
CA VAL A 29 5.16 1.92 -5.69
C VAL A 29 5.59 1.26 -7.01
N ILE A 30 4.65 0.64 -7.73
CA ILE A 30 4.94 0.03 -9.04
C ILE A 30 5.36 1.09 -10.06
N MET A 31 4.64 2.21 -10.14
CA MET A 31 4.98 3.30 -11.06
C MET A 31 6.33 3.94 -10.75
N ASP A 32 6.64 4.16 -9.47
CA ASP A 32 7.93 4.70 -9.03
C ASP A 32 9.07 3.72 -9.33
N THR A 33 8.83 2.41 -9.17
CA THR A 33 9.82 1.37 -9.51
C THR A 33 10.15 1.39 -11.00
N VAL A 34 9.16 1.50 -11.87
CA VAL A 34 9.37 1.63 -13.32
C VAL A 34 10.17 2.90 -13.64
N THR A 35 9.85 4.01 -12.97
CA THR A 35 10.55 5.30 -13.15
C THR A 35 12.01 5.21 -12.72
N ILE A 36 12.31 4.49 -11.64
CA ILE A 36 13.69 4.21 -11.21
C ILE A 36 14.44 3.43 -12.29
N VAL A 37 13.85 2.36 -12.82
CA VAL A 37 14.49 1.54 -13.87
C VAL A 37 14.83 2.39 -15.11
N ILE A 38 13.88 3.19 -15.58
CA ILE A 38 14.10 4.09 -16.73
C ILE A 38 15.18 5.11 -16.42
N SER A 39 15.17 5.69 -15.21
CA SER A 39 16.17 6.68 -14.79
C SER A 39 17.58 6.07 -14.68
N ILE A 40 17.71 4.84 -14.20
CA ILE A 40 18.99 4.11 -14.17
C ILE A 40 19.53 3.92 -15.59
N ILE A 41 18.69 3.45 -16.51
CA ILE A 41 19.08 3.24 -17.92
C ILE A 41 19.56 4.57 -18.52
N ASN A 42 18.78 5.64 -18.35
CA ASN A 42 19.14 6.96 -18.87
C ASN A 42 20.42 7.52 -18.25
N TYR A 43 20.64 7.31 -16.94
CA TYR A 43 21.89 7.71 -16.29
C TYR A 43 23.10 6.97 -16.89
N ILE A 44 22.98 5.66 -17.15
CA ILE A 44 24.06 4.88 -17.73
C ILE A 44 24.41 5.39 -19.13
N THR A 45 23.40 5.70 -19.95
CA THR A 45 23.58 6.16 -21.33
C THR A 45 24.08 7.60 -21.43
N THR A 46 23.53 8.51 -20.62
CA THR A 46 23.78 9.96 -20.76
C THR A 46 24.81 10.51 -19.77
N LYS A 47 25.08 9.78 -18.67
CA LYS A 47 25.85 10.26 -17.51
C LYS A 47 25.33 11.57 -16.91
N ASN A 48 24.06 11.91 -17.14
CA ASN A 48 23.45 13.10 -16.54
C ASN A 48 22.99 12.81 -15.10
N ASN A 49 23.52 13.60 -14.15
CA ASN A 49 23.22 13.49 -12.72
C ASN A 49 21.76 13.83 -12.35
N ASP A 50 21.00 14.49 -13.22
CA ASP A 50 19.56 14.74 -13.00
C ASP A 50 18.78 13.42 -12.82
N TYR A 51 19.18 12.37 -13.52
CA TYR A 51 18.58 11.05 -13.38
C TYR A 51 18.90 10.39 -12.03
N LEU A 52 20.03 10.73 -11.40
CA LEU A 52 20.34 10.30 -10.03
C LEU A 52 19.37 10.92 -9.02
N ALA A 53 19.05 12.20 -9.18
CA ALA A 53 18.07 12.87 -8.32
C ALA A 53 16.68 12.22 -8.44
N ASN A 54 16.25 11.84 -9.65
CA ASN A 54 15.00 11.10 -9.85
C ASN A 54 15.00 9.73 -9.17
N ILE A 55 16.10 8.97 -9.27
CA ILE A 55 16.25 7.68 -8.58
C ILE A 55 16.09 7.86 -7.06
N THR A 56 16.79 8.83 -6.47
CA THR A 56 16.73 9.10 -5.04
C THR A 56 15.33 9.53 -4.60
N ASN A 57 14.70 10.45 -5.33
CA ASN A 57 13.35 10.94 -5.00
C ASN A 57 12.30 9.81 -5.07
N CYS A 58 12.30 9.00 -6.13
CA CYS A 58 11.40 7.85 -6.24
C CYS A 58 11.67 6.82 -5.12
N SER A 59 12.92 6.58 -4.72
CA SER A 59 13.24 5.68 -3.61
C SER A 59 12.68 6.16 -2.26
N VAL A 60 12.66 7.48 -2.04
CA VAL A 60 12.05 8.06 -0.84
C VAL A 60 10.53 7.91 -0.86
N LEU A 61 9.89 8.17 -2.00
CA LEU A 61 8.44 8.01 -2.17
C LEU A 61 7.99 6.56 -1.93
N ILE A 62 8.73 5.58 -2.46
CA ILE A 62 8.47 4.16 -2.20
C ILE A 62 8.54 3.86 -0.69
N SER A 63 9.55 4.38 0.01
CA SER A 63 9.74 4.18 1.45
C SER A 63 8.58 4.76 2.27
N ILE A 64 8.10 5.94 1.89
CA ILE A 64 6.91 6.57 2.49
C ILE A 64 5.66 5.73 2.21
N ALA A 65 5.46 5.28 0.98
CA ALA A 65 4.31 4.47 0.59
C ALA A 65 4.26 3.13 1.36
N PHE A 66 5.40 2.46 1.52
CA PHE A 66 5.49 1.25 2.34
C PHE A 66 5.17 1.51 3.81
N THR A 67 5.68 2.62 4.37
CA THR A 67 5.38 3.01 5.76
C THR A 67 3.88 3.22 5.96
N LEU A 68 3.23 3.93 5.03
CA LEU A 68 1.78 4.15 5.04
C LEU A 68 1.00 2.84 4.88
N CYS A 69 1.45 1.92 4.01
CA CYS A 69 0.86 0.58 3.89
C CYS A 69 0.91 -0.18 5.22
N ILE A 70 2.06 -0.21 5.89
CA ILE A 70 2.21 -0.87 7.20
C ILE A 70 1.29 -0.22 8.23
N CYS A 71 1.25 1.11 8.28
CA CYS A 71 0.35 1.84 9.18
C CYS A 71 -1.13 1.51 8.92
N LEU A 72 -1.55 1.44 7.65
CA LEU A 72 -2.91 1.07 7.29
C LEU A 72 -3.25 -0.36 7.70
N ILE A 73 -2.33 -1.31 7.44
CA ILE A 73 -2.49 -2.73 7.81
C ILE A 73 -2.61 -2.89 9.32
N LYS A 74 -1.72 -2.28 10.12
CA LYS A 74 -1.78 -2.34 11.59
C LYS A 74 -3.08 -1.78 12.15
N ASN A 75 -3.69 -0.83 11.45
CA ASN A 75 -4.95 -0.22 11.85
C ASN A 75 -6.19 -1.01 11.37
N ILE A 76 -6.05 -2.05 10.53
CA ILE A 76 -7.18 -2.92 10.15
C ILE A 76 -7.69 -3.60 11.42
N LYS A 77 -8.95 -3.31 11.78
CA LYS A 77 -9.58 -3.93 12.95
C LYS A 77 -9.93 -5.37 12.58
N ILE A 78 -9.22 -6.32 13.18
CA ILE A 78 -9.68 -7.71 13.26
C ILE A 78 -10.70 -7.72 14.38
N ILE A 79 -11.99 -7.66 14.04
CA ILE A 79 -13.04 -7.83 15.05
C ILE A 79 -13.03 -9.31 15.43
N PRO A 80 -12.85 -9.69 16.71
CA PRO A 80 -12.94 -11.07 17.18
C PRO A 80 -14.41 -11.50 17.17
N ALA A 81 -15.01 -11.60 15.98
CA ALA A 81 -16.39 -12.04 15.81
C ALA A 81 -16.53 -13.57 15.84
N ILE A 82 -15.46 -14.31 16.18
CA ILE A 82 -15.41 -15.78 16.13
C ILE A 82 -15.20 -16.39 17.54
N GLU A 83 -14.81 -15.62 18.56
CA GLU A 83 -14.58 -16.19 19.91
C GLU A 83 -15.87 -16.49 20.70
N GLU A 84 -17.04 -16.00 20.28
CA GLU A 84 -18.32 -16.23 21.01
C GLU A 84 -19.18 -17.38 20.46
N GLU A 85 -18.84 -18.02 19.32
CA GLU A 85 -19.61 -19.19 18.82
C GLU A 85 -19.02 -20.56 19.24
N VAL A 86 -17.99 -20.59 20.10
CA VAL A 86 -17.37 -21.85 20.61
C VAL A 86 -17.54 -22.02 22.14
N LYS A 87 -18.43 -21.27 22.79
CA LYS A 87 -18.84 -21.53 24.18
C LYS A 87 -20.32 -21.88 24.28
#